data_AF-A0AAW4IYU3-F1
#
_entry.id   AF-A0AAW4IYU3-F1
#
_cell.length_a   1.000
_cell.length_b   1.000
_cell.length_c   1.000
_cell.angle_alpha   90.00
_cell.angle_beta   90.00
_cell.angle_gamma   90.00
#
_symmetry.space_group_name_H-M   'P 1'
#
loop_
_entity.id
_entity.type
_entity.pdbx_description
1 polymer ?
#
loop_
_entity_poly.entity_id
_entity_poly.type
_entity_poly.pdbx_seq_one_letter_code
_entity_poly.pdbx_strand_id
1 'polypeptide(L)'
;MNWKEELLNAKEDLIYVNCKRGEGATTTIIEKILNTDKDIKVLYIGNYKTIEDKLLKITQEENSLISTLDTDYRVREAFVVTTNKNKIKIKCIMSDIFIKGINYDIGISDGYYLGIPDSIKGCKQQIIILPPDEEYKTKRLISSDESKEELPLTQRINNYRKNLFTELENIPMNDKTTMTRERIIGMIKSLDHIGR
;
A
#
# COMPACT_ATOMS: atom_id res chain seq x y z
N MET A 1 -11.79 9.68 19.22
CA MET A 1 -11.02 8.47 18.89
C MET A 1 -9.82 8.91 18.05
N ASN A 2 -8.61 8.85 18.61
CA ASN A 2 -7.40 9.33 17.95
C ASN A 2 -6.73 8.15 17.21
N TRP A 3 -7.12 7.95 15.95
CA TRP A 3 -6.65 6.82 15.13
C TRP A 3 -5.12 6.74 14.98
N LYS A 4 -4.39 7.85 15.14
CA LYS A 4 -2.92 7.87 15.10
C LYS A 4 -2.32 7.16 16.31
N GLU A 5 -2.86 7.43 17.50
CA GLU A 5 -2.44 6.74 18.73
C GLU A 5 -2.77 5.25 18.67
N GLU A 6 -3.92 4.89 18.11
CA GLU A 6 -4.27 3.48 17.88
C GLU A 6 -3.27 2.81 16.94
N LEU A 7 -2.93 3.44 15.81
CA LEU A 7 -1.94 2.92 14.87
C LEU A 7 -0.55 2.76 15.51
N LEU A 8 -0.10 3.74 16.29
CA LEU A 8 1.18 3.67 17.02
C LEU A 8 1.20 2.49 17.99
N ASN A 9 0.09 2.21 18.67
CA ASN A 9 -0.02 1.15 19.68
C ASN A 9 -0.51 -0.20 19.14
N ALA A 10 -0.94 -0.27 17.88
CA ALA A 10 -1.46 -1.49 17.26
C ALA A 10 -0.43 -2.63 17.30
N LYS A 11 -0.88 -3.82 17.70
CA LYS A 11 -0.06 -5.03 17.87
C LYS A 11 -0.43 -6.14 16.89
N GLU A 12 -1.44 -5.90 16.07
CA GLU A 12 -2.02 -6.90 15.20
C GLU A 12 -1.15 -7.13 13.97
N ASP A 13 -1.06 -8.38 13.54
CA ASP A 13 -0.19 -8.79 12.43
C ASP A 13 -0.63 -8.20 11.08
N LEU A 14 -1.91 -7.86 10.95
CA LEU A 14 -2.49 -7.21 9.78
C LEU A 14 -3.28 -5.96 10.18
N ILE A 15 -2.90 -4.83 9.59
CA ILE A 15 -3.49 -3.52 9.85
C ILE A 15 -3.93 -2.87 8.55
N TYR A 16 -5.20 -2.49 8.47
CA TYR A 16 -5.70 -1.58 7.44
C TYR A 16 -5.86 -0.17 7.99
N VAL A 17 -5.21 0.80 7.33
CA VAL A 17 -5.28 2.22 7.69
C VAL A 17 -6.06 2.97 6.63
N ASN A 18 -7.38 3.02 6.79
CA ASN A 18 -8.23 3.82 5.91
C ASN A 18 -8.27 5.27 6.40
N CYS A 19 -7.57 6.19 5.72
CA CYS A 19 -7.61 7.62 6.03
C CYS A 19 -7.63 8.46 4.76
N LYS A 20 -8.17 9.68 4.85
CA LYS A 20 -8.09 10.65 3.75
C LYS A 20 -6.63 10.99 3.44
N ARG A 21 -6.33 11.28 2.16
CA ARG A 21 -5.00 11.79 1.79
C ARG A 21 -4.63 13.03 2.61
N GLY A 22 -3.35 13.14 2.97
CA GLY A 22 -2.82 14.26 3.74
C GLY A 22 -3.03 14.18 5.26
N GLU A 23 -3.76 13.17 5.77
CA GLU A 23 -3.97 12.96 7.21
C GLU A 23 -2.69 12.51 7.97
N GLY A 24 -1.66 12.13 7.22
CA GLY A 24 -0.34 11.80 7.76
C GLY A 24 -0.16 10.33 8.17
N ALA A 25 -0.95 9.40 7.64
CA ALA A 25 -0.80 7.97 7.95
C ALA A 25 0.59 7.44 7.64
N THR A 26 1.15 7.74 6.47
CA THR A 26 2.52 7.34 6.11
C THR A 26 3.54 7.89 7.13
N THR A 27 3.40 9.14 7.56
CA THR A 27 4.27 9.72 8.61
C THR A 27 4.15 8.92 9.90
N THR A 28 2.93 8.67 10.39
CA THR A 28 2.68 7.95 11.65
C THR A 28 3.19 6.50 11.60
N ILE A 29 3.12 5.84 10.45
CA ILE A 29 3.70 4.50 10.26
C ILE A 29 5.22 4.55 10.34
N ILE A 30 5.85 5.56 9.72
CA ILE A 30 7.29 5.74 9.80
C ILE A 30 7.72 6.06 11.24
N GLU A 31 7.01 6.93 11.95
CA GLU A 31 7.23 7.19 13.39
C GLU A 31 7.12 5.89 14.22
N LYS A 32 6.12 5.05 13.96
CA LYS A 32 5.98 3.74 14.62
C LYS A 32 7.22 2.86 14.38
N ILE A 33 7.70 2.82 13.13
CA ILE A 33 8.86 2.04 12.71
C ILE A 33 10.14 2.57 13.36
N LEU A 34 10.35 3.88 13.38
CA LEU A 34 11.56 4.51 13.91
C LEU A 34 11.66 4.39 15.43
N ASN A 35 10.53 4.33 16.14
CA ASN A 35 10.49 4.21 17.60
C ASN A 35 10.69 2.78 18.14
N THR A 36 10.89 1.78 17.30
CA THR A 36 11.14 0.41 17.77
C THR A 36 12.55 0.27 18.36
N ASP A 37 12.70 -0.56 19.40
CA ASP A 37 14.00 -0.85 20.02
C ASP A 37 14.74 -2.02 19.33
N LYS A 38 14.23 -2.53 18.20
CA LYS A 38 14.78 -3.69 17.48
C LYS A 38 15.31 -3.32 16.10
N ASP A 39 16.36 -4.00 15.67
CA ASP A 39 16.75 -3.98 14.26
C ASP A 39 15.65 -4.62 13.41
N ILE A 40 15.13 -3.89 12.42
CA ILE A 40 14.03 -4.35 11.58
C ILE A 40 14.30 -4.10 10.09
N LYS A 41 13.77 -5.00 9.27
CA LYS A 41 13.73 -4.89 7.81
C LYS A 41 12.31 -4.61 7.36
N VAL A 42 12.14 -3.53 6.62
CA VAL A 42 10.86 -3.06 6.11
C VAL A 42 10.84 -3.21 4.59
N LEU A 43 9.77 -3.78 4.05
CA LEU A 43 9.45 -3.70 2.63
C LEU A 43 8.33 -2.69 2.44
N TYR A 44 8.60 -1.60 1.73
CA TYR A 44 7.61 -0.59 1.37
C TYR A 44 7.27 -0.71 -0.12
N ILE A 45 5.99 -0.93 -0.41
CA ILE A 45 5.44 -0.97 -1.76
C ILE A 45 4.66 0.32 -1.97
N GLY A 46 5.16 1.19 -2.84
CA GLY A 46 4.57 2.49 -3.09
C GLY A 46 5.55 3.48 -3.72
N ASN A 47 5.21 4.76 -3.69
CA ASN A 47 6.08 5.81 -4.19
C ASN A 47 7.20 6.11 -3.19
N TYR A 48 8.44 5.72 -3.52
CA TYR A 48 9.60 5.84 -2.63
C TYR A 48 9.89 7.29 -2.19
N LYS A 49 9.61 8.29 -3.06
CA LYS A 49 9.81 9.72 -2.72
C LYS A 49 8.98 10.13 -1.51
N THR A 50 7.79 9.55 -1.36
CA THR A 50 6.93 9.80 -0.21
C THR A 50 7.58 9.33 1.09
N ILE A 51 8.34 8.24 1.06
CA ILE A 51 9.10 7.76 2.23
C ILE A 51 10.36 8.59 2.44
N GLU A 52 11.12 8.88 1.37
CA GLU A 52 12.33 9.67 1.42
C GLU A 52 12.11 11.03 2.10
N ASP A 53 11.13 11.81 1.63
CA ASP A 53 10.80 13.13 2.17
C ASP A 53 10.45 13.06 3.67
N LYS A 54 9.76 11.99 4.08
CA LYS A 54 9.33 11.78 5.47
C LYS A 54 10.49 11.38 6.37
N LEU A 55 11.34 10.47 5.90
CA LEU A 55 12.54 10.05 6.61
C LEU A 55 13.49 11.23 6.80
N LEU A 56 13.74 12.01 5.75
CA LEU A 56 14.60 13.21 5.83
C LEU A 56 14.08 14.20 6.86
N LYS A 57 12.76 14.43 6.89
CA LYS A 57 12.16 15.34 7.87
C LYS A 57 12.33 14.84 9.31
N ILE A 58 12.03 13.58 9.59
CA ILE A 58 12.08 13.03 10.95
C ILE A 58 13.53 12.94 11.45
N THR A 59 14.47 12.55 10.59
CA THR A 59 15.87 12.39 11.00
C THR A 59 16.61 13.69 11.26
N GLN A 60 16.20 14.79 10.62
CA GLN A 60 16.63 16.16 10.97
C GLN A 60 16.19 16.56 12.38
N GLU A 61 15.02 16.07 12.84
CA GLU A 61 14.48 16.38 14.16
C GLU A 61 15.11 15.49 15.26
N GLU A 62 15.51 14.25 14.94
CA GLU A 62 15.96 13.24 15.92
C GLU A 62 17.48 12.94 15.94
N ASN A 63 18.33 13.69 15.22
CA ASN A 63 19.78 13.42 15.07
C ASN A 63 20.11 12.01 14.56
N SER A 64 19.22 11.41 13.78
CA SER A 64 19.43 10.06 13.21
C SER A 64 20.18 10.13 11.88
N LEU A 65 20.94 9.08 11.55
CA LEU A 65 21.71 9.01 10.30
C LEU A 65 20.93 8.23 9.23
N ILE A 66 20.73 8.86 8.07
CA ILE A 66 20.21 8.19 6.87
C ILE A 66 21.36 7.97 5.89
N SER A 67 21.43 6.76 5.36
CA SER A 67 22.17 6.49 4.13
C SER A 67 21.24 5.88 3.10
N THR A 68 21.30 6.41 1.88
CA THR A 68 20.60 5.86 0.71
C THR A 68 21.56 4.91 0.01
N LEU A 69 21.12 3.68 -0.21
CA LEU A 69 21.82 2.71 -1.03
C LEU A 69 21.09 2.62 -2.36
N ASP A 70 21.76 3.05 -3.41
CA ASP A 70 21.32 2.77 -4.77
C ASP A 70 21.47 1.26 -4.97
N THR A 71 20.37 0.59 -5.34
CA THR A 71 20.36 -0.86 -5.48
C THR A 71 19.86 -1.25 -6.86
N ASP A 72 20.22 -2.47 -7.25
CA ASP A 72 19.96 -3.13 -8.55
C ASP A 72 18.62 -2.74 -9.20
N TYR A 73 18.54 -2.72 -10.54
CA TYR A 73 17.46 -2.12 -11.37
C TYR A 73 15.99 -2.48 -11.03
N ARG A 74 15.75 -3.50 -10.20
CA ARG A 74 14.43 -3.92 -9.72
C ARG A 74 14.02 -3.28 -8.40
N VAL A 75 14.98 -2.70 -7.68
CA VAL A 75 14.85 -2.06 -6.37
C VAL A 75 15.22 -0.61 -6.58
N ARG A 76 14.24 0.30 -6.58
CA ARG A 76 14.54 1.68 -6.92
C ARG A 76 15.45 2.32 -5.87
N GLU A 77 15.13 2.14 -4.60
CA GLU A 77 15.93 2.71 -3.51
C GLU A 77 15.84 1.85 -2.24
N ALA A 78 16.92 1.82 -1.47
CA ALA A 78 16.95 1.27 -0.13
C ALA A 78 17.49 2.31 0.85
N PHE A 79 16.74 2.56 1.93
CA PHE A 79 17.15 3.44 3.02
C PHE A 79 17.68 2.61 4.18
N VAL A 80 18.80 3.05 4.75
CA VAL A 80 19.30 2.54 6.01
C VAL A 80 19.29 3.69 6.99
N VAL A 81 18.39 3.60 7.97
CA VAL A 81 18.25 4.55 9.06
C VAL A 81 18.89 3.97 10.30
N THR A 82 19.86 4.67 10.87
CA THR A 82 20.47 4.30 12.15
C THR A 82 20.03 5.32 13.17
N THR A 83 19.27 4.87 14.16
CA THR A 83 18.89 5.67 15.33
C THR A 83 19.86 5.37 16.47
N ASN A 84 19.68 6.04 17.61
CA ASN A 84 20.44 5.73 18.84
C ASN A 84 20.14 4.33 19.41
N LYS A 85 19.06 3.69 18.98
CA LYS A 85 18.55 2.44 19.56
C LYS A 85 18.70 1.24 18.65
N ASN A 86 18.60 1.46 17.34
CA ASN A 86 18.47 0.39 16.37
C ASN A 86 18.87 0.81 14.95
N LYS A 87 18.96 -0.22 14.09
CA LYS A 87 19.17 -0.08 12.66
C LYS A 87 17.96 -0.58 11.89
N ILE A 88 17.41 0.30 11.07
CA ILE A 88 16.21 0.07 10.28
C ILE A 88 16.61 0.07 8.81
N LYS A 89 16.27 -1.01 8.09
CA LYS A 89 16.51 -1.12 6.64
C LYS A 89 15.19 -1.11 5.92
N ILE A 90 14.92 -0.06 5.14
CA ILE A 90 13.68 0.10 4.38
C ILE A 90 14.00 -0.11 2.90
N LYS A 91 13.43 -1.13 2.30
CA LYS A 91 13.52 -1.37 0.86
C LYS A 91 12.25 -0.89 0.19
N CYS A 92 12.37 -0.03 -0.82
CA CYS A 92 11.23 0.53 -1.53
C CYS A 92 11.08 -0.08 -2.93
N ILE A 93 9.87 -0.50 -3.28
CA ILE A 93 9.50 -0.92 -4.64
C ILE A 93 8.21 -0.22 -5.07
N MET A 94 8.07 0.06 -6.36
CA MET A 94 6.90 0.79 -6.88
C MET A 94 5.72 -0.10 -7.27
N SER A 95 5.93 -1.40 -7.41
CA SER A 95 4.89 -2.36 -7.78
C SER A 95 5.19 -3.70 -7.16
N ASP A 96 4.17 -4.58 -7.10
CA ASP A 96 4.25 -5.95 -6.58
C ASP A 96 5.08 -6.85 -7.52
N ILE A 97 6.34 -6.46 -7.76
CA ILE A 97 7.33 -7.29 -8.42
C ILE A 97 7.71 -8.34 -7.40
N PHE A 98 7.43 -9.61 -7.70
CA PHE A 98 7.68 -10.73 -6.82
C PHE A 98 9.15 -10.76 -6.33
N ILE A 99 9.41 -10.30 -5.10
CA ILE A 99 10.75 -10.33 -4.50
C ILE A 99 10.92 -11.67 -3.78
N LYS A 100 11.54 -12.66 -4.43
CA LYS A 100 11.96 -13.90 -3.76
C LYS A 100 13.17 -13.64 -2.85
N GLY A 101 13.16 -14.28 -1.68
CA GLY A 101 14.37 -14.57 -0.92
C GLY A 101 14.78 -13.57 0.18
N ILE A 102 13.95 -12.58 0.51
CA ILE A 102 14.24 -11.68 1.63
C ILE A 102 13.10 -11.74 2.65
N ASN A 103 13.44 -12.15 3.87
CA ASN A 103 12.54 -12.08 5.02
C ASN A 103 12.49 -10.65 5.54
N TYR A 104 11.33 -10.02 5.42
CA TYR A 104 11.03 -8.71 6.00
C TYR A 104 10.27 -8.87 7.32
N ASP A 105 10.53 -7.99 8.26
CA ASP A 105 9.81 -7.94 9.54
C ASP A 105 8.46 -7.25 9.35
N ILE A 106 8.47 -6.12 8.64
CA ILE A 106 7.28 -5.31 8.38
C ILE A 106 7.09 -5.12 6.87
N GLY A 107 5.85 -5.34 6.41
CA GLY A 107 5.42 -5.06 5.04
C GLY A 107 4.48 -3.88 5.03
N ILE A 108 4.73 -2.89 4.17
CA ILE A 108 3.85 -1.74 3.99
C ILE A 108 3.44 -1.67 2.53
N SER A 109 2.14 -1.49 2.30
CA SER A 109 1.58 -1.26 0.98
C SER A 109 0.82 0.05 0.97
N ASP A 110 1.35 1.05 0.26
CA ASP A 110 0.77 2.39 0.16
C ASP A 110 0.14 2.60 -1.22
N GLY A 111 -1.17 2.82 -1.26
CA GLY A 111 -1.91 3.06 -2.49
C GLY A 111 -2.26 1.80 -3.29
N TYR A 112 -2.34 0.63 -2.64
CA TYR A 112 -2.67 -0.62 -3.30
C TYR A 112 -4.15 -1.02 -3.09
N TYR A 113 -4.89 -1.18 -4.19
CA TYR A 113 -6.32 -1.52 -4.21
C TYR A 113 -6.60 -3.03 -4.05
N LEU A 114 -5.61 -3.87 -4.38
CA LEU A 114 -5.82 -5.27 -4.76
C LEU A 114 -5.46 -6.30 -3.70
N GLY A 115 -5.25 -5.86 -2.45
CA GLY A 115 -5.25 -6.72 -1.26
C GLY A 115 -3.90 -6.67 -0.60
N ILE A 116 -3.52 -7.74 0.09
CA ILE A 116 -2.14 -7.89 0.55
C ILE A 116 -1.30 -8.29 -0.66
N PRO A 117 -0.33 -7.46 -1.11
CA PRO A 117 0.60 -7.83 -2.18
C PRO A 117 1.33 -9.14 -1.84
N ASP A 118 1.53 -10.02 -2.83
CA ASP A 118 2.18 -11.31 -2.61
C ASP A 118 3.60 -11.14 -2.05
N SER A 119 4.27 -10.04 -2.43
CA SER A 119 5.60 -9.70 -1.96
C SER A 119 5.70 -9.42 -0.44
N ILE A 120 4.59 -9.10 0.25
CA ILE A 120 4.58 -8.84 1.70
C ILE A 120 3.80 -9.87 2.52
N LYS A 121 3.13 -10.86 1.88
CA LYS A 121 2.40 -11.92 2.59
C LYS A 121 3.29 -12.76 3.53
N GLY A 122 4.60 -12.80 3.28
CA GLY A 122 5.59 -13.51 4.10
C GLY A 122 6.24 -12.67 5.21
N CYS A 123 5.74 -11.47 5.50
CA CYS A 123 6.27 -10.62 6.56
C CYS A 123 6.06 -11.25 7.94
N LYS A 124 7.08 -11.17 8.80
CA LYS A 124 7.12 -11.92 10.05
C LYS A 124 6.38 -11.31 11.23
N GLN A 125 6.29 -9.97 11.26
CA GLN A 125 5.75 -9.26 12.42
C GLN A 125 4.47 -8.52 12.09
N GLN A 126 4.45 -7.74 11.00
CA GLN A 126 3.29 -6.91 10.70
C GLN A 126 3.17 -6.58 9.22
N ILE A 127 1.93 -6.51 8.73
CA ILE A 127 1.55 -6.05 7.41
C ILE A 127 0.64 -4.83 7.60
N ILE A 128 0.98 -3.71 6.97
CA ILE A 128 0.23 -2.47 7.04
C ILE A 128 -0.21 -2.08 5.63
N ILE A 129 -1.51 -1.98 5.41
CA ILE A 129 -2.11 -1.61 4.13
C ILE A 129 -2.73 -0.22 4.27
N LEU A 130 -2.25 0.72 3.45
CA LEU A 130 -2.91 2.00 3.22
C LEU A 130 -3.66 1.89 1.89
N PRO A 131 -4.97 1.60 1.91
CA PRO A 131 -5.76 1.66 0.70
C PRO A 131 -5.74 3.10 0.16
N PRO A 132 -5.71 3.25 -1.16
CA PRO A 132 -5.87 4.54 -1.83
C PRO A 132 -7.28 5.10 -1.60
N ASP A 133 -7.37 6.43 -1.55
CA ASP A 133 -8.57 7.21 -1.22
C ASP A 133 -9.82 6.74 -1.98
N GLU A 134 -10.92 6.54 -1.26
CA GLU A 134 -12.27 6.64 -1.83
C GLU A 134 -12.98 7.82 -1.14
N GLU A 135 -13.88 8.49 -1.85
CA GLU A 135 -14.73 9.59 -1.37
C GLU A 135 -15.70 9.22 -0.22
N TYR A 136 -15.41 8.20 0.59
CA TYR A 136 -16.29 7.69 1.63
C TYR A 136 -15.86 8.07 3.05
N LYS A 137 -16.90 8.20 3.89
CA LYS A 137 -16.87 8.69 5.27
C LYS A 137 -16.02 7.80 6.19
N THR A 138 -14.86 8.33 6.56
CA THR A 138 -14.17 8.24 7.86
C THR A 138 -13.67 6.87 8.37
N LYS A 139 -12.33 6.76 8.38
CA LYS A 139 -11.40 6.26 9.42
C LYS A 139 -11.81 5.06 10.27
N ARG A 140 -11.25 3.89 9.96
CA ARG A 140 -11.17 2.73 10.86
C ARG A 140 -9.82 2.04 10.72
N LEU A 141 -9.19 1.75 11.86
CA LEU A 141 -8.22 0.68 11.98
C LEU A 141 -9.02 -0.62 11.90
N ILE A 142 -8.81 -1.43 10.87
CA ILE A 142 -9.36 -2.79 10.85
C ILE A 142 -8.17 -3.69 11.14
N SER A 143 -8.07 -4.12 12.40
CA SER A 143 -7.21 -5.25 12.72
C SER A 143 -8.03 -6.52 12.55
N SER A 144 -7.54 -7.41 11.70
CA SER A 144 -8.17 -8.70 11.50
C SER A 144 -7.34 -9.73 12.24
N ASP A 145 -7.92 -10.33 13.28
CA ASP A 145 -7.83 -11.80 13.39
C ASP A 145 -8.15 -12.34 11.99
N GLU A 146 -7.38 -13.30 11.48
CA GLU A 146 -7.49 -13.90 10.13
C GLU A 146 -8.90 -14.43 9.74
N SER A 147 -9.89 -14.29 10.63
CA SER A 147 -11.27 -14.75 10.46
C SER A 147 -12.29 -13.68 10.05
N LYS A 148 -11.93 -12.40 9.87
CA LYS A 148 -12.94 -11.36 9.52
C LYS A 148 -12.59 -10.56 8.27
N GLU A 149 -13.24 -11.01 7.20
CA GLU A 149 -13.62 -10.28 5.99
C GLU A 149 -12.49 -9.51 5.29
N GLU A 150 -11.82 -10.20 4.36
CA GLU A 150 -11.53 -9.58 3.07
C GLU A 150 -12.78 -8.80 2.62
N LEU A 151 -12.62 -7.55 2.16
CA LEU A 151 -13.69 -6.89 1.40
C LEU A 151 -14.27 -7.92 0.43
N PRO A 152 -15.58 -8.28 0.50
CA PRO A 152 -16.10 -9.42 -0.23
C PRO A 152 -15.63 -9.32 -1.67
N LEU A 153 -14.97 -10.36 -2.20
CA LEU A 153 -14.35 -10.39 -3.53
C LEU A 153 -15.25 -9.73 -4.60
N THR A 154 -16.56 -9.89 -4.43
CA THR A 154 -17.67 -9.26 -5.17
C THR A 154 -17.65 -7.73 -5.18
N GLN A 155 -17.44 -7.05 -4.05
CA GLN A 155 -17.31 -5.58 -3.98
C GLN A 155 -16.07 -5.08 -4.71
N ARG A 156 -14.96 -5.83 -4.63
CA ARG A 156 -13.68 -5.48 -5.27
C ARG A 156 -13.77 -5.58 -6.79
N ILE A 157 -14.37 -6.67 -7.27
CA ILE A 157 -14.69 -6.87 -8.69
C ILE A 157 -15.65 -5.77 -9.16
N ASN A 158 -16.67 -5.43 -8.39
CA ASN A 158 -17.63 -4.39 -8.76
C ASN A 158 -16.99 -2.99 -8.87
N ASN A 159 -16.06 -2.63 -7.98
CA ASN A 159 -15.36 -1.34 -8.06
C ASN A 159 -14.41 -1.27 -9.26
N TYR A 160 -13.67 -2.35 -9.55
CA TYR A 160 -12.82 -2.42 -10.73
C TYR A 160 -13.62 -2.25 -12.02
N ARG A 161 -14.82 -2.84 -12.05
CA ARG A 161 -15.75 -2.72 -13.18
C ARG A 161 -16.27 -1.29 -13.34
N LYS A 162 -16.67 -0.64 -12.24
CA LYS A 162 -17.18 0.73 -12.28
C LYS A 162 -16.12 1.70 -12.82
N ASN A 163 -14.86 1.55 -12.41
CA ASN A 163 -13.75 2.37 -12.91
C ASN A 163 -13.47 2.10 -14.40
N LEU A 164 -13.42 0.83 -14.81
CA LEU A 164 -13.22 0.45 -16.21
C LEU A 164 -14.32 1.02 -17.12
N PHE A 165 -15.59 0.98 -16.69
CA PHE A 165 -16.69 1.59 -17.45
C PHE A 165 -16.58 3.11 -17.52
N THR A 166 -16.23 3.77 -16.40
CA THR A 166 -16.05 5.22 -16.37
C THR A 166 -14.90 5.67 -17.28
N GLU A 167 -13.78 4.93 -17.30
CA GLU A 167 -12.66 5.20 -18.21
C GLU A 167 -13.06 4.99 -19.67
N LEU A 168 -13.78 3.91 -19.98
CA LEU A 168 -14.27 3.62 -21.33
C LEU A 168 -15.27 4.67 -21.86
N GLU A 169 -16.13 5.22 -21.00
CA GLU A 169 -17.06 6.29 -21.35
C GLU A 169 -16.35 7.60 -21.74
N ASN A 170 -15.17 7.84 -21.16
CA ASN A 170 -14.37 9.04 -21.40
C ASN A 170 -13.41 8.94 -22.60
N ILE A 171 -13.20 7.75 -23.19
CA ILE A 171 -12.36 7.59 -24.39
C ILE A 171 -13.14 8.08 -25.61
N PRO A 172 -12.71 9.14 -26.34
CA PRO A 172 -13.44 9.66 -27.50
C PRO A 172 -13.65 8.59 -28.58
N MET A 173 -14.83 8.60 -29.20
CA MET A 173 -15.16 7.63 -30.24
C MET A 173 -14.21 7.76 -31.44
N ASN A 174 -13.69 6.62 -31.88
CA ASN A 174 -12.90 6.52 -33.10
C ASN A 174 -13.70 5.76 -34.15
N ASP A 175 -14.32 6.52 -35.04
CA ASP A 175 -15.21 6.05 -36.11
C ASP A 175 -14.50 5.14 -37.14
N LYS A 176 -13.16 5.03 -37.07
CA LYS A 176 -12.34 4.18 -37.95
C LYS A 176 -12.16 2.76 -37.45
N THR A 177 -12.68 2.41 -36.28
CA THR A 177 -12.57 1.07 -35.70
C THR A 177 -13.89 0.31 -35.82
N THR A 178 -13.85 -0.96 -36.23
CA THR A 178 -15.03 -1.85 -36.30
C THR A 178 -15.57 -2.25 -34.92
N MET A 179 -14.82 -1.91 -33.87
CA MET A 179 -15.13 -2.18 -32.47
C MET A 179 -15.59 -0.88 -31.80
N THR A 180 -16.90 -0.68 -31.72
CA THR A 180 -17.48 0.51 -31.08
C THR A 180 -17.43 0.40 -29.55
N ARG A 181 -17.43 1.54 -28.86
CA ARG A 181 -17.45 1.63 -27.39
C ARG A 181 -18.61 0.81 -26.80
N GLU A 182 -19.78 0.90 -27.41
CA GLU A 182 -21.00 0.18 -27.04
C GLU A 182 -20.83 -1.34 -27.17
N ARG A 183 -20.04 -1.79 -28.15
CA ARG A 183 -19.76 -3.20 -28.40
C ARG A 183 -18.80 -3.78 -27.36
N ILE A 184 -17.78 -3.02 -26.94
CA ILE A 184 -16.88 -3.38 -25.83
C ILE A 184 -17.65 -3.44 -24.51
N ILE A 185 -18.49 -2.45 -24.24
CA ILE A 185 -19.39 -2.41 -23.07
C ILE A 185 -20.31 -3.65 -23.07
N GLY A 186 -20.88 -3.99 -24.23
CA GLY A 186 -21.71 -5.19 -24.40
C GLY A 186 -20.95 -6.49 -24.12
N MET A 187 -19.71 -6.61 -24.60
CA MET A 187 -18.86 -7.78 -24.33
C MET A 187 -18.54 -7.94 -22.84
N ILE A 188 -18.19 -6.85 -22.14
CA ILE A 188 -17.94 -6.87 -20.68
C ILE A 188 -19.20 -7.29 -19.91
N LYS A 189 -20.38 -6.82 -20.33
CA LYS A 189 -21.66 -7.23 -19.74
C LYS A 189 -21.98 -8.70 -20.02
N SER A 190 -21.65 -9.23 -21.19
CA SER A 190 -21.92 -10.64 -21.54
C SER A 190 -21.12 -11.64 -20.71
N LEU A 191 -19.94 -11.25 -20.22
CA LEU A 191 -19.12 -12.08 -19.33
C LEU A 191 -19.78 -12.28 -17.94
N ASP A 192 -20.74 -11.44 -17.53
CA ASP A 192 -21.50 -11.62 -16.28
C ASP A 192 -22.38 -12.85 -16.25
N HIS A 193 -22.85 -13.29 -17.41
CA HIS A 193 -23.74 -14.44 -17.50
C HIS A 193 -23.00 -15.77 -17.43
N ILE A 194 -21.67 -15.76 -17.56
CA ILE A 194 -20.84 -16.97 -17.57
C ILE A 194 -20.34 -17.31 -16.14
N GLY A 195 -20.37 -16.34 -15.21
CA GLY A 195 -19.96 -16.52 -13.81
C GLY A 195 -21.09 -16.83 -12.82
N ARG A 196 -22.28 -17.22 -13.30
CA ARG A 196 -23.39 -17.72 -12.47
C ARG A 196 -23.52 -19.22 -12.59
#